data_AF-A0A8S0X8M5-F1
#
_entry.id   AF-A0A8S0X8M5-F1
#
_cell.length_a   1.000
_cell.length_b   1.000
_cell.length_c   1.000
_cell.angle_alpha   90.00
_cell.angle_beta   90.00
_cell.angle_gamma   90.00
#
_symmetry.space_group_name_H-M   'P 1'
#
loop_
_entity.id
_entity.type
_entity.pdbx_description
1 polymer ?
#
loop_
_entity_poly.entity_id
_entity_poly.type
_entity_poly.pdbx_seq_one_letter_code
_entity_poly.pdbx_strand_id
1 'polypeptide(L)'
;MQRVAVFFAVFTSVMLTLASPLPSATTQEDELVDIDKRIDHVGRGTWFYPGLGNCGKWNNDNDFVVAIGKRLYDRNRGSNCDQYMEIINTANGKSAYGLTRDSCHSCSDDDIAR
;
A
#
# COMPACT_ATOMS: atom_id res chain seq x y z
N MET A 1 43.82 52.60 -18.66
CA MET A 1 43.62 51.19 -18.28
C MET A 1 43.13 50.97 -16.84
N GLN A 2 42.92 52.03 -16.04
CA GLN A 2 42.42 51.91 -14.64
C GLN A 2 40.89 51.76 -14.51
N ARG A 3 40.10 52.27 -15.47
CA ARG A 3 38.63 52.35 -15.35
C ARG A 3 37.88 51.07 -15.76
N VAL A 4 38.50 50.20 -16.56
CA VAL A 4 37.92 48.90 -16.98
C VAL A 4 38.11 47.83 -15.90
N ALA A 5 39.23 47.89 -15.17
CA ALA A 5 39.55 46.97 -14.09
C ALA A 5 38.60 47.09 -12.88
N VAL A 6 38.11 48.30 -12.59
CA VAL A 6 37.17 48.54 -11.47
C VAL A 6 35.79 47.94 -11.77
N PHE A 7 35.31 48.02 -13.01
CA PHE A 7 34.01 47.44 -13.38
C PHE A 7 34.02 45.90 -13.35
N PHE A 8 35.13 45.26 -13.74
CA PHE A 8 35.26 43.81 -13.66
C PHE A 8 35.46 43.29 -12.23
N ALA A 9 36.05 44.08 -11.33
CA ALA A 9 36.27 43.68 -9.94
C ALA A 9 35.01 43.75 -9.06
N VAL A 10 34.02 44.55 -9.44
CA VAL A 10 32.73 44.64 -8.71
C VAL A 10 31.79 43.50 -9.11
N PHE A 11 31.88 42.98 -10.34
CA PHE A 11 30.96 41.93 -10.81
C PHE A 11 31.28 40.53 -10.25
N THR A 12 32.48 40.30 -9.73
CA THR A 12 32.88 38.99 -9.17
C THR A 12 32.66 38.87 -7.66
N SER A 13 32.37 39.96 -6.96
CA SER A 13 32.16 39.95 -5.50
C SER A 13 30.71 39.72 -5.07
N VAL A 14 29.75 39.62 -6.01
CA VAL A 14 28.32 39.40 -5.72
C VAL A 14 27.92 37.91 -5.73
N MET A 15 28.79 36.99 -6.15
CA MET A 15 28.45 35.55 -6.29
C MET A 15 29.01 34.62 -5.19
N LEU A 16 29.40 35.14 -4.03
CA LEU A 16 29.99 34.31 -2.95
C LEU A 16 29.19 34.20 -1.64
N THR A 17 27.95 34.69 -1.56
CA THR A 17 27.21 34.71 -0.28
C THR A 17 25.83 34.08 -0.30
N LEU A 18 25.66 32.89 -0.90
CA LEU A 18 24.52 31.99 -0.60
C LEU A 18 24.97 30.52 -0.54
N ALA A 19 25.84 30.21 0.41
CA ALA A 19 25.97 28.85 0.93
C ALA A 19 25.67 28.86 2.44
N SER A 20 24.44 29.23 2.80
CA SER A 20 23.93 28.86 4.13
C SER A 20 23.74 27.34 4.13
N PRO A 21 24.25 26.59 5.12
CA PRO A 21 23.71 25.26 5.34
C PRO A 21 22.21 25.43 5.56
N LEU A 22 21.40 24.90 4.65
CA LEU A 22 20.00 24.64 4.94
C LEU A 22 20.02 23.81 6.23
N PRO A 23 19.30 24.20 7.29
CA PRO A 23 19.00 23.22 8.31
C PRO A 23 18.28 22.10 7.57
N SER A 24 18.94 20.95 7.43
CA SER A 24 18.26 19.71 7.09
C SER A 24 17.31 19.45 8.24
N ALA A 25 16.13 20.04 8.18
CA ALA A 25 14.93 19.55 8.82
C ALA A 25 14.49 18.26 8.10
N THR A 26 15.43 17.33 7.95
CA THR A 26 15.11 15.92 8.05
C THR A 26 15.33 15.64 9.53
N THR A 27 14.28 15.87 10.32
CA THR A 27 13.91 14.85 11.29
C THR A 27 13.75 13.56 10.49
N GLN A 28 14.88 12.89 10.22
CA GLN A 28 14.89 11.45 10.06
C GLN A 28 14.60 10.94 11.47
N GLU A 29 13.32 11.05 11.79
CA GLU A 29 12.67 10.07 12.63
C GLU A 29 12.85 8.82 11.80
N ASP A 30 13.83 8.01 12.20
CA ASP A 30 13.89 6.59 11.90
C ASP A 30 12.62 5.99 12.53
N GLU A 31 11.46 6.36 11.98
CA GLU A 31 10.21 5.68 12.18
C GLU A 31 10.44 4.36 11.48
N LEU A 32 10.89 3.39 12.27
CA LEU A 32 10.97 2.00 11.90
C LEU A 32 9.58 1.63 11.34
N VAL A 33 9.42 1.71 10.02
CA VAL A 33 8.26 1.19 9.33
C VAL A 33 8.31 -0.31 9.58
N ASP A 34 7.52 -0.77 10.54
CA ASP A 34 7.37 -2.18 10.85
C ASP A 34 6.69 -2.83 9.65
N ILE A 35 7.51 -3.40 8.76
CA ILE A 35 7.02 -4.14 7.60
C ILE A 35 6.51 -5.47 8.13
N ASP A 36 5.20 -5.55 8.31
CA ASP A 36 4.53 -6.80 8.63
C ASP A 36 4.95 -7.89 7.64
N LYS A 37 5.39 -9.03 8.18
CA LYS A 37 5.75 -10.19 7.37
C LYS A 37 4.51 -10.64 6.59
N ARG A 38 4.62 -10.69 5.26
CA ARG A 38 3.59 -11.31 4.41
C ARG A 38 3.52 -12.81 4.72
N ILE A 39 2.31 -13.31 4.92
CA ILE A 39 2.04 -14.72 5.19
C ILE A 39 1.35 -15.29 3.96
N ASP A 40 1.91 -16.36 3.42
CA ASP A 40 1.32 -17.09 2.30
C ASP A 40 0.40 -18.19 2.83
N HIS A 41 -0.80 -18.25 2.27
CA HIS A 41 -1.80 -19.28 2.55
C HIS A 41 -2.07 -20.08 1.29
N VAL A 42 -2.31 -21.39 1.45
CA VAL A 42 -2.70 -22.27 0.35
C VAL A 42 -4.04 -22.89 0.67
N GLY A 43 -5.03 -22.57 -0.16
CA GLY A 43 -6.38 -23.09 -0.05
C GLY A 43 -7.12 -23.02 -1.37
N ARG A 44 -8.45 -23.13 -1.29
CA ARG A 44 -9.31 -23.13 -2.47
C ARG A 44 -9.95 -21.75 -2.69
N GLY A 45 -9.83 -21.25 -3.92
CA GLY A 45 -10.61 -20.11 -4.40
C GLY A 45 -11.91 -20.54 -5.07
N THR A 46 -13.02 -19.92 -4.69
CA THR A 46 -14.32 -20.01 -5.38
C THR A 46 -14.78 -18.62 -5.84
N TRP A 47 -16.01 -18.50 -6.34
CA TRP A 47 -16.57 -17.23 -6.78
C TRP A 47 -17.88 -16.89 -6.07
N PHE A 48 -18.23 -15.60 -6.04
CA PHE A 48 -19.51 -15.12 -5.52
C PHE A 48 -19.97 -13.82 -6.22
N TYR A 49 -21.23 -13.45 -6.03
CA TYR A 49 -21.76 -12.15 -6.45
C TYR A 49 -21.73 -11.18 -5.27
N PRO A 50 -20.98 -10.05 -5.35
CA PRO A 50 -20.90 -9.09 -4.25
C PRO A 50 -22.22 -8.36 -3.96
N GLY A 51 -22.32 -7.86 -2.73
CA GLY A 51 -23.43 -7.02 -2.27
C GLY A 51 -22.99 -6.21 -1.06
N LEU A 52 -23.84 -6.13 -0.02
CA LEU A 52 -23.42 -5.61 1.29
C LEU A 52 -22.54 -6.66 2.00
N GLY A 53 -21.23 -6.45 1.99
CA GLY A 53 -20.28 -7.34 2.67
C GLY A 53 -20.23 -7.12 4.18
N ASN A 54 -19.71 -8.10 4.91
CA ASN A 54 -19.55 -8.08 6.36
C ASN A 54 -18.55 -7.00 6.84
N CYS A 55 -17.73 -6.42 5.96
CA CYS A 55 -16.96 -5.21 6.25
C CYS A 55 -17.81 -3.92 6.21
N GLY A 56 -19.12 -4.01 5.99
CA GLY A 56 -20.05 -2.88 5.98
C GLY A 56 -20.00 -2.04 4.71
N LYS A 57 -19.58 -2.63 3.59
CA LYS A 57 -19.34 -1.94 2.32
C LYS A 57 -20.17 -2.59 1.23
N TRP A 58 -20.76 -1.76 0.38
CA TRP A 58 -21.47 -2.23 -0.81
C TRP A 58 -20.51 -2.35 -1.99
N ASN A 59 -20.53 -3.52 -2.62
CA ASN A 59 -19.75 -3.83 -3.81
C ASN A 59 -20.64 -4.51 -4.86
N ASN A 60 -20.18 -4.49 -6.12
CA ASN A 60 -20.84 -5.11 -7.26
C ASN A 60 -19.86 -5.95 -8.09
N ASP A 61 -20.36 -6.64 -9.12
CA ASP A 61 -19.60 -7.58 -9.96
C ASP A 61 -18.40 -6.95 -10.71
N ASN A 62 -18.34 -5.62 -10.82
CA ASN A 62 -17.19 -4.92 -11.42
C ASN A 62 -16.07 -4.62 -10.40
N ASP A 63 -16.32 -4.84 -9.11
CA ASP A 63 -15.33 -4.59 -8.06
C ASP A 63 -14.48 -5.85 -7.81
N PHE A 64 -13.16 -5.68 -7.73
CA PHE A 64 -12.25 -6.77 -7.39
C PHE A 64 -12.21 -6.99 -5.88
N VAL A 65 -13.20 -7.72 -5.38
CA VAL A 65 -13.37 -7.98 -3.94
C VAL A 65 -13.20 -9.45 -3.59
N VAL A 66 -12.95 -9.71 -2.31
CA VAL A 66 -12.75 -11.05 -1.78
C VAL A 66 -13.50 -11.19 -0.46
N ALA A 67 -14.03 -12.39 -0.24
CA ALA A 67 -14.54 -12.84 1.04
C ALA A 67 -13.59 -13.88 1.65
N ILE A 68 -13.11 -13.62 2.87
CA ILE A 68 -12.29 -14.57 3.64
C ILE A 68 -13.17 -15.53 4.44
N GLY A 69 -12.64 -16.67 4.91
CA GLY A 69 -13.38 -17.58 5.79
C GLY A 69 -14.04 -16.87 6.99
N LYS A 70 -15.32 -17.12 7.24
CA LYS A 70 -16.10 -16.47 8.32
C LYS A 70 -15.48 -16.68 9.70
N ARG A 71 -14.93 -17.87 9.96
CA ARG A 71 -14.26 -18.18 11.22
C ARG A 71 -12.98 -17.37 11.41
N LEU A 72 -12.18 -17.15 10.36
CA LEU A 72 -11.02 -16.26 10.40
C LEU A 72 -11.47 -14.82 10.67
N TYR A 73 -12.46 -14.32 9.93
CA TYR A 73 -13.03 -12.99 10.13
C TYR A 73 -13.51 -12.79 11.59
N ASP A 74 -14.25 -13.73 12.15
CA ASP A 74 -14.79 -13.61 13.52
C ASP A 74 -13.66 -13.64 14.56
N ARG A 75 -12.68 -14.53 14.37
CA ARG A 75 -11.53 -14.69 15.26
C ARG A 75 -10.71 -13.41 15.38
N ASN A 76 -10.52 -12.68 14.28
CA ASN A 76 -9.76 -11.44 14.26
C ASN A 76 -10.62 -10.18 14.26
N ARG A 77 -11.94 -10.31 14.45
CA ARG A 77 -12.90 -9.21 14.47
C ARG A 77 -12.87 -8.35 13.21
N GLY A 78 -12.67 -8.98 12.05
CA GLY A 78 -12.65 -8.30 10.76
C GLY A 78 -11.39 -7.45 10.52
N SER A 79 -10.28 -7.72 11.22
CA SER A 79 -9.04 -6.94 11.06
C SER A 79 -8.47 -6.96 9.64
N ASN A 80 -8.89 -7.91 8.80
CA ASN A 80 -8.51 -7.96 7.39
C ASN A 80 -9.39 -7.12 6.46
N CYS A 81 -10.45 -6.47 6.96
CA CYS A 81 -11.26 -5.59 6.13
C CYS A 81 -10.40 -4.48 5.49
N ASP A 82 -10.71 -4.15 4.24
CA ASP A 82 -10.00 -3.12 3.47
C ASP A 82 -8.51 -3.44 3.22
N GLN A 83 -8.06 -4.67 3.46
CA GLN A 83 -6.73 -5.14 3.09
C GLN A 83 -6.75 -5.82 1.71
N TYR A 84 -5.76 -5.47 0.89
CA TYR A 84 -5.51 -6.15 -0.38
C TYR A 84 -4.76 -7.45 -0.15
N MET A 85 -5.13 -8.48 -0.91
CA MET A 85 -4.37 -9.72 -1.03
C MET A 85 -4.04 -10.03 -2.49
N GLU A 86 -2.88 -10.64 -2.69
CA GLU A 86 -2.52 -11.26 -3.95
C GLU A 86 -3.03 -12.71 -3.98
N ILE A 87 -3.68 -13.07 -5.06
CA ILE A 87 -4.26 -14.39 -5.29
C ILE A 87 -3.53 -15.00 -6.47
N ILE A 88 -2.86 -16.13 -6.24
CA ILE A 88 -2.10 -16.84 -7.26
C ILE A 88 -2.78 -18.17 -7.55
N ASN A 89 -3.15 -18.40 -8.80
CA ASN A 89 -3.60 -19.72 -9.24
C ASN A 89 -2.38 -20.62 -9.44
N THR A 90 -2.15 -21.53 -8.51
CA THR A 90 -0.98 -22.42 -8.49
C THR A 90 -0.92 -23.38 -9.69
N ALA A 91 -2.03 -23.65 -10.38
CA ALA A 91 -2.05 -24.53 -11.53
C ALA A 91 -1.54 -23.87 -12.83
N ASN A 92 -1.67 -22.54 -12.96
CA ASN A 92 -1.28 -21.81 -14.17
C ASN A 92 -0.37 -20.59 -13.94
N GLY A 93 -0.07 -20.26 -12.69
CA GLY A 93 0.81 -19.16 -12.30
C GLY A 93 0.23 -17.76 -12.47
N LYS A 94 -1.05 -17.61 -12.87
CA LYS A 94 -1.66 -16.29 -13.01
C LYS A 94 -1.99 -15.70 -11.64
N SER A 95 -1.76 -14.40 -11.48
CA SER A 95 -2.11 -13.66 -10.27
C SER A 95 -3.18 -12.59 -10.51
N ALA A 96 -3.89 -12.25 -9.45
CA ALA A 96 -4.83 -11.14 -9.38
C ALA A 96 -4.80 -10.55 -7.97
N TYR A 97 -5.24 -9.31 -7.84
CA TYR A 97 -5.41 -8.66 -6.54
C TYR A 97 -6.89 -8.54 -6.22
N GLY A 98 -7.21 -8.69 -4.94
CA GLY A 98 -8.56 -8.54 -4.44
C GLY A 98 -8.57 -7.83 -3.09
N LEU A 99 -9.57 -6.97 -2.90
CA LEU A 99 -9.78 -6.24 -1.66
C LEU A 99 -10.74 -7.01 -0.75
N THR A 100 -10.32 -7.29 0.48
CA THR A 100 -11.17 -8.00 1.44
C THR A 100 -12.34 -7.11 1.86
N ARG A 101 -13.56 -7.53 1.52
CA ARG A 101 -14.80 -6.78 1.76
C ARG A 101 -15.89 -7.58 2.46
N ASP A 102 -15.74 -8.89 2.52
CA ASP A 102 -16.77 -9.77 3.07
C ASP A 102 -16.18 -11.01 3.75
N SER A 103 -17.05 -11.86 4.27
CA SER A 103 -16.74 -13.12 4.90
C SER A 103 -17.61 -14.25 4.35
N CYS A 104 -16.99 -15.38 4.01
CA CYS A 104 -17.61 -16.56 3.42
C CYS A 104 -17.93 -17.61 4.50
N HIS A 105 -19.21 -17.95 4.68
CA HIS A 105 -19.67 -18.88 5.72
C HIS A 105 -19.30 -20.35 5.45
N SER A 106 -19.18 -20.74 4.18
CA SER A 106 -18.83 -22.10 3.76
C SER A 106 -17.34 -22.33 3.57
N CYS A 107 -16.53 -21.27 3.64
CA CYS A 107 -15.09 -21.32 3.40
C CYS A 107 -14.33 -21.69 4.70
N SER A 108 -13.29 -22.50 4.55
CA SER A 108 -12.28 -22.70 5.59
C SER A 108 -11.44 -21.43 5.79
N ASP A 109 -10.57 -21.40 6.80
CA ASP A 109 -9.76 -20.20 7.10
C ASP A 109 -8.76 -19.85 5.98
N ASP A 110 -8.29 -20.85 5.22
CA ASP A 110 -7.38 -20.65 4.09
C ASP A 110 -8.12 -20.61 2.73
N ASP A 111 -9.44 -20.81 2.73
CA ASP A 111 -10.27 -20.70 1.52
C ASP A 111 -10.77 -19.27 1.35
N ILE A 112 -10.94 -18.86 0.10
CA ILE A 112 -11.48 -17.54 -0.26
C ILE A 112 -12.57 -17.64 -1.33
N ALA A 113 -13.47 -16.66 -1.36
CA ALA A 113 -14.38 -16.46 -2.48
C ALA A 113 -14.11 -15.10 -3.13
N ARG A 114 -14.06 -15.05 -4.46
CA ARG A 114 -13.74 -13.85 -5.24
C ARG A 114 -14.81 -13.52 -6.28
#